data_AF-A0A973IHV1-F1
#
_entry.id   AF-A0A973IHV1-F1
#
_cell.length_a   1.000
_cell.length_b   1.000
_cell.length_c   1.000
_cell.angle_alpha   90.00
_cell.angle_beta   90.00
_cell.angle_gamma   90.00
#
_symmetry.space_group_name_H-M   'P 1'
#
loop_
_entity.id
_entity.type
_entity.pdbx_description
1 polymer ?
#
loop_
_entity_poly.entity_id
_entity_poly.type
_entity_poly.pdbx_seq_one_letter_code
_entity_poly.pdbx_strand_id
1 'polypeptide(L)'
;MTIIKSVYGRRVWDSRGNPTVEVDVILEDGTLGRAIAPAGASRGAREAMDLRDGGSKLRGMDVQQALRSVNEIIAPALVGRDVLDQTGADAAIIALDPSALKDQLGGNATVATSLAVLHAASAAVKKPLWQHIAEIYGRMPSIPLPEIQIFGGGAHAGRRVDIQDFMIMVPGANSFDEVMEITNEVYFAAGDIMAQKGRLAGVADEGGWWPIFDSNEEALETLVAAIEKAGEKPGERVVISLDIAASEFGKNGNYRLALEDRNMDSGALIDMLGGWLDAYPIASIEDPVGEDDPAGMIEFTRRFGKRVQIIGDDYLVTNKTLVENAAQEGACNAVLIKVNQVGTISESIDAFLAAEKAGFGSVVSARSGETEDVTISHLATGLGGGQLKVGSFTRSERMAKWNECLRIQDVLGKSAFVGGAPLANTWWGRKTYGDKK
;
A
#
# COMPACT_ATOMS: atom_id res chain seq x y z
N MET A 1 26.89 -6.65 -19.25
CA MET A 1 27.12 -7.91 -18.50
C MET A 1 26.08 -7.95 -17.40
N THR A 2 25.40 -9.07 -17.21
CA THR A 2 24.28 -9.17 -16.26
C THR A 2 24.65 -9.86 -14.95
N ILE A 3 25.91 -10.27 -14.82
CA ILE A 3 26.41 -10.98 -13.65
C ILE A 3 26.66 -10.02 -12.49
N ILE A 4 26.16 -10.38 -11.31
CA ILE A 4 26.36 -9.63 -10.06
C ILE A 4 27.82 -9.73 -9.64
N LYS A 5 28.48 -8.57 -9.54
CA LYS A 5 29.86 -8.44 -9.07
C LYS A 5 29.93 -8.19 -7.56
N SER A 6 29.02 -7.39 -7.01
CA SER A 6 28.98 -7.10 -5.57
C SER A 6 27.58 -6.68 -5.13
N VAL A 7 27.26 -7.01 -3.88
CA VAL A 7 26.07 -6.54 -3.16
C VAL A 7 26.54 -5.84 -1.89
N TYR A 8 26.00 -4.67 -1.58
CA TYR A 8 26.41 -3.88 -0.42
C TYR A 8 25.23 -3.19 0.23
N GLY A 9 25.02 -3.45 1.52
CA GLY A 9 24.00 -2.84 2.36
C GLY A 9 24.55 -1.70 3.22
N ARG A 10 23.78 -0.60 3.32
CA ARG A 10 24.06 0.53 4.22
C ARG A 10 22.81 1.01 4.97
N ARG A 11 23.05 1.68 6.10
CA ARG A 11 21.98 2.36 6.85
C ARG A 11 21.65 3.70 6.18
N VAL A 12 20.36 3.91 5.92
CA VAL A 12 19.78 5.21 5.61
C VAL A 12 18.63 5.50 6.59
N TRP A 13 17.82 6.53 6.34
CA TRP A 13 16.76 6.98 7.26
C TRP A 13 15.42 7.08 6.52
N ASP A 14 14.35 6.59 7.14
CA ASP A 14 12.99 6.70 6.63
C ASP A 14 12.36 8.07 6.92
N SER A 15 11.16 8.30 6.38
CA SER A 15 10.38 9.53 6.53
C SER A 15 9.97 9.86 7.97
N ARG A 16 10.13 8.93 8.91
CA ARG A 16 9.87 9.11 10.35
C ARG A 16 11.17 9.31 11.15
N GLY A 17 12.31 9.39 10.47
CA GLY A 17 13.61 9.55 11.08
C GLY A 17 14.10 8.30 11.79
N ASN A 18 13.62 7.12 11.41
CA ASN A 18 14.14 5.84 11.89
C ASN A 18 15.12 5.25 10.86
N PRO A 19 16.15 4.50 11.31
CA PRO A 19 17.02 3.78 10.40
C PRO A 19 16.26 2.84 9.45
N THR A 20 16.77 2.64 8.24
CA THR A 20 16.35 1.54 7.36
C THR A 20 17.53 1.04 6.52
N VAL A 21 17.30 -0.02 5.75
CA VAL A 21 18.30 -0.72 4.94
C VAL A 21 18.19 -0.27 3.48
N GLU A 22 19.29 0.24 2.92
CA GLU A 22 19.48 0.46 1.49
C GLU A 22 20.51 -0.54 0.96
N VAL A 23 20.27 -1.12 -0.21
CA VAL A 23 21.16 -2.10 -0.85
C VAL A 23 21.53 -1.64 -2.26
N ASP A 24 22.81 -1.73 -2.58
CA ASP A 24 23.34 -1.61 -3.94
C ASP A 24 23.70 -2.99 -4.49
N VAL A 25 23.28 -3.27 -5.73
CA VAL A 25 23.73 -4.40 -6.54
C VAL A 25 24.51 -3.84 -7.73
N ILE A 26 25.78 -4.20 -7.84
CA ILE A 26 26.67 -3.75 -8.91
C ILE A 26 27.02 -4.95 -9.78
N LEU A 27 26.87 -4.79 -11.10
CA LEU A 27 27.18 -5.82 -12.09
C LEU A 27 28.64 -5.74 -12.56
N GLU A 28 29.12 -6.74 -13.27
CA GLU A 28 30.51 -6.80 -13.78
C GLU A 28 30.89 -5.61 -14.67
N ASP A 29 29.92 -5.05 -15.41
CA ASP A 29 30.12 -3.87 -16.26
C ASP A 29 29.96 -2.53 -15.52
N GLY A 30 29.71 -2.56 -14.21
CA GLY A 30 29.51 -1.37 -13.38
C GLY A 30 28.09 -0.85 -13.32
N THR A 31 27.12 -1.50 -13.97
CA THR A 31 25.70 -1.17 -13.82
C THR A 31 25.28 -1.28 -12.35
N LEU A 32 24.52 -0.30 -11.86
CA LEU A 32 24.05 -0.21 -10.48
C LEU A 32 22.52 -0.35 -10.42
N GLY A 33 22.03 -1.22 -9.55
CA GLY A 33 20.67 -1.20 -9.03
C GLY A 33 20.68 -0.85 -7.54
N ARG A 34 19.70 -0.06 -7.10
CA ARG A 34 19.58 0.37 -5.70
C ARG A 34 18.13 0.32 -5.28
N ALA A 35 17.90 -0.12 -4.05
CA ALA A 35 16.58 -0.04 -3.43
C ALA A 35 16.68 0.16 -1.91
N ILE A 36 15.62 0.72 -1.34
CA ILE A 36 15.51 0.99 0.09
C ILE A 36 14.28 0.27 0.66
N ALA A 37 14.45 -0.45 1.77
CA ALA A 37 13.33 -1.10 2.44
C ALA A 37 12.40 -0.06 3.11
N PRO A 38 11.08 -0.08 2.84
CA PRO A 38 10.11 0.68 3.62
C PRO A 38 9.83 -0.02 4.97
N ALA A 39 9.20 0.69 5.91
CA ALA A 39 8.90 0.18 7.24
C ALA A 39 7.48 0.57 7.71
N GLY A 40 6.70 -0.37 8.24
CA GLY A 40 5.37 -0.10 8.81
C GLY A 40 5.39 0.50 10.22
N ALA A 41 4.35 1.28 10.57
CA ALA A 41 3.99 1.63 11.96
C ALA A 41 3.22 0.48 12.63
N SER A 42 2.09 0.10 12.04
CA SER A 42 1.38 -1.13 12.34
C SER A 42 1.93 -2.28 11.50
N ARG A 43 1.89 -3.49 12.07
CA ARG A 43 2.39 -4.73 11.49
C ARG A 43 1.44 -5.85 11.84
N GLY A 44 0.88 -6.51 10.84
CA GLY A 44 0.15 -7.76 11.05
C GLY A 44 1.06 -8.82 11.69
N ALA A 45 0.48 -9.69 12.50
CA ALA A 45 1.23 -10.69 13.27
C ALA A 45 2.00 -11.72 12.38
N ARG A 46 1.68 -11.76 11.09
CA ARG A 46 2.19 -12.71 10.09
C ARG A 46 3.12 -12.07 9.05
N GLU A 47 3.49 -10.80 9.22
CA GLU A 47 4.41 -10.10 8.30
C GLU A 47 5.87 -10.53 8.49
N ALA A 48 6.65 -10.48 7.41
CA ALA A 48 8.09 -10.56 7.46
C ALA A 48 8.67 -9.48 8.40
N MET A 49 9.62 -9.90 9.22
CA MET A 49 10.12 -9.12 10.33
C MET A 49 11.04 -8.00 9.85
N ASP A 50 10.67 -6.75 10.11
CA ASP A 50 11.62 -5.65 10.04
C ASP A 50 12.55 -5.72 11.27
N LEU A 51 13.71 -6.39 11.05
CA LEU A 51 14.71 -6.74 12.06
C LEU A 51 15.42 -5.49 12.58
N ARG A 52 15.31 -5.27 13.89
CA ARG A 52 15.89 -4.15 14.63
C ARG A 52 16.85 -4.66 15.71
N ASP A 53 17.89 -3.89 16.00
CA ASP A 53 18.95 -4.28 16.94
C ASP A 53 18.49 -4.29 18.41
N GLY A 54 17.41 -3.58 18.75
CA GLY A 54 16.98 -3.40 20.14
C GLY A 54 17.99 -2.59 20.98
N GLY A 55 17.79 -2.60 22.31
CA GLY A 55 18.63 -1.85 23.24
C GLY A 55 18.36 -0.33 23.26
N SER A 56 19.30 0.45 23.80
CA SER A 56 19.11 1.90 24.05
C SER A 56 19.48 2.79 22.86
N LYS A 57 20.41 2.35 22.01
CA LYS A 57 20.89 3.14 20.87
C LYS A 57 19.77 3.30 19.86
N LEU A 58 19.54 4.55 19.41
CA LEU A 58 18.44 4.90 18.50
C LEU A 58 17.08 4.37 18.95
N ARG A 59 16.85 4.29 20.28
CA ARG A 59 15.62 3.74 20.88
C ARG A 59 15.33 2.30 20.46
N GLY A 60 16.38 1.54 20.17
CA GLY A 60 16.29 0.16 19.71
C GLY A 60 16.03 -0.01 18.22
N MET A 61 15.95 1.08 17.45
CA MET A 61 15.57 1.07 16.02
C MET A 61 16.76 0.96 15.05
N ASP A 62 17.99 0.74 15.53
CA ASP A 62 19.14 0.52 14.65
C ASP A 62 18.98 -0.80 13.86
N VAL A 63 19.71 -0.91 12.75
CA VAL A 63 19.55 -1.99 11.74
C VAL A 63 20.87 -2.69 11.43
N GLN A 64 21.85 -2.65 12.34
CA GLN A 64 23.17 -3.25 12.10
C GLN A 64 23.10 -4.75 11.86
N GLN A 65 22.18 -5.47 12.52
CA GLN A 65 21.99 -6.89 12.29
C GLN A 65 21.49 -7.18 10.87
N ALA A 66 20.48 -6.46 10.40
CA ALA A 66 20.00 -6.57 9.02
C ALA A 66 21.10 -6.22 8.00
N LEU A 67 21.95 -5.23 8.29
CA LEU A 67 23.10 -4.90 7.42
C LEU A 67 24.16 -5.99 7.40
N ARG A 68 24.40 -6.70 8.52
CA ARG A 68 25.26 -7.88 8.52
C ARG A 68 24.65 -8.99 7.68
N SER A 69 23.33 -9.22 7.79
CA SER A 69 22.61 -10.17 6.92
C SER A 69 22.85 -9.88 5.44
N VAL A 70 22.75 -8.62 5.01
CA VAL A 70 23.05 -8.24 3.62
C VAL A 70 24.52 -8.50 3.28
N ASN A 71 25.45 -7.92 4.03
CA ASN A 71 26.85 -7.84 3.63
C ASN A 71 27.62 -9.15 3.82
N GLU A 72 27.29 -9.94 4.83
CA GLU A 72 28.06 -11.11 5.24
C GLU A 72 27.39 -12.44 4.83
N ILE A 73 26.07 -12.45 4.60
CA ILE A 73 25.31 -13.68 4.32
C ILE A 73 24.69 -13.66 2.92
N ILE A 74 23.89 -12.65 2.60
CA ILE A 74 23.18 -12.57 1.31
C ILE A 74 24.16 -12.26 0.18
N ALA A 75 25.07 -11.31 0.36
CA ALA A 75 26.01 -10.89 -0.69
C ALA A 75 26.85 -12.06 -1.25
N PRO A 76 27.52 -12.90 -0.43
CA PRO A 76 28.24 -14.07 -0.94
C PRO A 76 27.37 -15.07 -1.72
N ALA A 77 26.08 -15.18 -1.39
CA ALA A 77 25.17 -16.10 -2.07
C ALA A 77 24.68 -15.58 -3.43
N LEU A 78 24.73 -14.27 -3.67
CA LEU A 78 24.28 -13.62 -4.91
C LEU A 78 25.40 -13.27 -5.89
N VAL A 79 26.63 -13.04 -5.42
CA VAL A 79 27.77 -12.76 -6.31
C VAL A 79 27.97 -13.91 -7.32
N GLY A 80 28.13 -13.56 -8.59
CA GLY A 80 28.25 -14.50 -9.70
C GLY A 80 26.92 -14.98 -10.31
N ARG A 81 25.77 -14.60 -9.75
CA ARG A 81 24.46 -14.88 -10.35
C ARG A 81 24.11 -13.88 -11.44
N ASP A 82 23.27 -14.30 -12.37
CA ASP A 82 22.68 -13.42 -13.37
C ASP A 82 21.50 -12.64 -12.75
N VAL A 83 21.56 -11.31 -12.84
CA VAL A 83 20.51 -10.43 -12.32
C VAL A 83 19.17 -10.60 -13.06
N LEU A 84 19.18 -11.13 -14.29
CA LEU A 84 17.97 -11.39 -15.06
C LEU A 84 17.15 -12.57 -14.52
N ASP A 85 17.75 -13.44 -13.70
CA ASP A 85 17.06 -14.52 -13.00
C ASP A 85 16.56 -14.05 -11.62
N GLN A 86 15.57 -13.14 -11.62
CA GLN A 86 14.99 -12.58 -10.39
C GLN A 86 14.48 -13.68 -9.45
N THR A 87 13.77 -14.67 -9.99
CA THR A 87 13.23 -15.80 -9.21
C THR A 87 14.34 -16.64 -8.61
N GLY A 88 15.42 -16.92 -9.35
CA GLY A 88 16.57 -17.64 -8.82
C GLY A 88 17.36 -16.86 -7.77
N ALA A 89 17.45 -15.52 -7.89
CA ALA A 89 18.03 -14.66 -6.86
C ALA A 89 17.19 -14.65 -5.57
N ASP A 90 15.88 -14.45 -5.69
CA ASP A 90 14.96 -14.49 -4.54
C ASP A 90 14.94 -15.87 -3.88
N ALA A 91 14.93 -16.95 -4.66
CA ALA A 91 15.01 -18.32 -4.15
C ALA A 91 16.31 -18.57 -3.38
N ALA A 92 17.43 -17.96 -3.80
CA ALA A 92 18.69 -18.04 -3.07
C ALA A 92 18.63 -17.31 -1.71
N ILE A 93 17.96 -16.16 -1.66
CA ILE A 93 17.73 -15.42 -0.41
C ILE A 93 16.81 -16.23 0.52
N ILE A 94 15.71 -16.78 0.00
CA ILE A 94 14.76 -17.60 0.77
C ILE A 94 15.42 -18.89 1.28
N ALA A 95 16.34 -19.50 0.52
CA ALA A 95 17.04 -20.69 0.97
C ALA A 95 17.98 -20.42 2.17
N LEU A 96 18.47 -19.19 2.33
CA LEU A 96 19.26 -18.78 3.50
C LEU A 96 18.39 -18.54 4.74
N ASP A 97 17.12 -18.17 4.54
CA ASP A 97 16.14 -18.03 5.62
C ASP A 97 14.76 -18.54 5.19
N PRO A 98 14.50 -19.86 5.36
CA PRO A 98 13.24 -20.48 4.98
C PRO A 98 12.06 -20.08 5.87
N SER A 99 12.29 -19.29 6.92
CA SER A 99 11.26 -18.80 7.82
C SER A 99 10.26 -17.92 7.07
N ALA A 100 8.97 -18.15 7.29
CA ALA A 100 7.91 -17.32 6.71
C ALA A 100 8.05 -15.84 7.13
N LEU A 101 8.57 -15.60 8.34
CA LEU A 101 8.78 -14.26 8.89
C LEU A 101 10.15 -13.67 8.54
N LYS A 102 11.03 -14.41 7.86
CA LYS A 102 12.41 -13.99 7.57
C LYS A 102 13.13 -13.54 8.84
N ASP A 103 12.99 -14.30 9.92
CA ASP A 103 13.42 -13.92 11.28
C ASP A 103 14.92 -14.02 11.51
N GLN A 104 15.66 -14.75 10.65
CA GLN A 104 17.10 -14.88 10.74
C GLN A 104 17.82 -13.75 9.99
N LEU A 105 17.37 -13.43 8.78
CA LEU A 105 17.99 -12.37 7.96
C LEU A 105 17.38 -11.00 8.20
N GLY A 106 16.08 -10.94 8.50
CA GLY A 106 15.27 -9.73 8.51
C GLY A 106 14.65 -9.47 7.15
N GLY A 107 13.32 -9.33 7.11
CA GLY A 107 12.56 -8.99 5.91
C GLY A 107 12.98 -7.66 5.27
N ASN A 108 13.49 -6.72 6.07
CA ASN A 108 14.08 -5.47 5.61
C ASN A 108 15.38 -5.68 4.80
N ALA A 109 16.22 -6.65 5.17
CA ALA A 109 17.42 -7.03 4.41
C ALA A 109 17.07 -7.74 3.10
N THR A 110 16.12 -8.68 3.15
CA THR A 110 15.71 -9.47 1.99
C THR A 110 15.02 -8.60 0.95
N VAL A 111 14.09 -7.73 1.36
CA VAL A 111 13.30 -6.92 0.42
C VAL A 111 14.15 -5.86 -0.27
N ALA A 112 15.03 -5.17 0.46
CA ALA A 112 15.92 -4.19 -0.14
C ALA A 112 16.85 -4.86 -1.16
N THR A 113 17.37 -6.06 -0.85
CA THR A 113 18.23 -6.79 -1.79
C THR A 113 17.47 -7.26 -3.03
N SER A 114 16.29 -7.86 -2.83
CA SER A 114 15.42 -8.35 -3.91
C SER A 114 15.04 -7.25 -4.90
N LEU A 115 14.67 -6.07 -4.38
CA LEU A 115 14.37 -4.90 -5.20
C LEU A 115 15.61 -4.33 -5.89
N ALA A 116 16.78 -4.29 -5.23
CA ALA A 116 18.02 -3.81 -5.84
C ALA A 116 18.47 -4.71 -7.01
N VAL A 117 18.25 -6.03 -6.92
CA VAL A 117 18.43 -6.97 -8.05
C VAL A 117 17.51 -6.57 -9.20
N LEU A 118 16.22 -6.36 -8.94
CA LEU A 118 15.25 -5.97 -9.97
C LEU A 118 15.64 -4.65 -10.69
N HIS A 119 16.10 -3.65 -9.93
CA HIS A 119 16.61 -2.39 -10.48
C HIS A 119 17.86 -2.60 -11.35
N ALA A 120 18.81 -3.40 -10.88
CA ALA A 120 20.01 -3.71 -11.65
C ALA A 120 19.69 -4.47 -12.93
N ALA A 121 18.71 -5.37 -12.91
CA ALA A 121 18.22 -6.08 -14.09
C ALA A 121 17.62 -5.14 -15.12
N SER A 122 16.71 -4.26 -14.70
CA SER A 122 16.12 -3.24 -15.57
C SER A 122 17.17 -2.32 -16.20
N ALA A 123 18.15 -1.88 -15.40
CA ALA A 123 19.24 -1.05 -15.87
C ALA A 123 20.14 -1.79 -16.88
N ALA A 124 20.43 -3.07 -16.65
CA ALA A 124 21.26 -3.89 -17.53
C ALA A 124 20.62 -4.08 -18.92
N VAL A 125 19.29 -4.25 -18.97
CA VAL A 125 18.54 -4.33 -20.23
C VAL A 125 18.18 -2.96 -20.82
N LYS A 126 18.56 -1.87 -20.12
CA LYS A 126 18.33 -0.47 -20.52
C LYS A 126 16.85 -0.16 -20.78
N LYS A 127 15.98 -0.67 -19.92
CA LYS A 127 14.54 -0.40 -19.97
C LYS A 127 14.10 0.32 -18.69
N PRO A 128 13.05 1.14 -18.75
CA PRO A 128 12.37 1.61 -17.55
C PRO A 128 11.87 0.42 -16.70
N LEU A 129 11.89 0.57 -15.38
CA LEU A 129 11.56 -0.52 -14.46
C LEU A 129 10.16 -1.09 -14.68
N TRP A 130 9.16 -0.23 -14.88
CA TRP A 130 7.78 -0.66 -15.17
C TRP A 130 7.71 -1.52 -16.45
N GLN A 131 8.54 -1.23 -17.46
CA GLN A 131 8.56 -1.98 -18.70
C GLN A 131 9.23 -3.34 -18.50
N HIS A 132 10.34 -3.37 -17.76
CA HIS A 132 11.00 -4.62 -17.42
C HIS A 132 10.06 -5.55 -16.65
N ILE A 133 9.37 -5.04 -15.62
CA ILE A 133 8.36 -5.78 -14.85
C ILE A 133 7.24 -6.32 -15.76
N ALA A 134 6.71 -5.48 -16.65
CA ALA A 134 5.66 -5.90 -17.57
C ALA A 134 6.12 -7.05 -18.48
N GLU A 135 7.36 -7.00 -18.99
CA GLU A 135 7.90 -8.02 -19.88
C GLU A 135 8.16 -9.35 -19.16
N ILE A 136 8.78 -9.33 -17.97
CA ILE A 136 9.11 -10.57 -17.24
C ILE A 136 7.85 -11.31 -16.75
N TYR A 137 6.76 -10.59 -16.50
CA TYR A 137 5.49 -11.17 -16.06
C TYR A 137 4.41 -11.23 -17.17
N GLY A 138 4.76 -10.88 -18.41
CA GLY A 138 3.83 -10.94 -19.56
C GLY A 138 2.58 -10.07 -19.41
N ARG A 139 2.73 -8.87 -18.83
CA ARG A 139 1.65 -7.95 -18.48
C ARG A 139 1.59 -6.77 -19.45
N MET A 140 0.42 -6.14 -19.51
CA MET A 140 0.26 -4.85 -20.18
C MET A 140 0.34 -3.74 -19.13
N PRO A 141 1.31 -2.82 -19.25
CA PRO A 141 1.46 -1.76 -18.26
C PRO A 141 0.31 -0.75 -18.34
N SER A 142 -0.10 -0.24 -17.19
CA SER A 142 -1.15 0.78 -17.09
C SER A 142 -0.91 1.72 -15.92
N ILE A 143 -1.35 2.97 -16.01
CA ILE A 143 -1.22 3.92 -14.90
C ILE A 143 -2.35 3.63 -13.88
N PRO A 144 -2.04 3.36 -12.60
CA PRO A 144 -3.01 2.90 -11.62
C PRO A 144 -3.95 4.02 -11.15
N LEU A 145 -5.15 3.64 -10.68
CA LEU A 145 -6.07 4.51 -9.94
C LEU A 145 -5.55 4.73 -8.51
N PRO A 146 -5.30 5.98 -8.09
CA PRO A 146 -4.84 6.27 -6.73
C PRO A 146 -5.93 6.16 -5.67
N GLU A 147 -5.54 5.67 -4.49
CA GLU A 147 -6.22 5.93 -3.22
C GLU A 147 -5.39 6.94 -2.43
N ILE A 148 -5.87 8.18 -2.32
CA ILE A 148 -5.09 9.29 -1.75
C ILE A 148 -5.72 9.76 -0.44
N GLN A 149 -4.96 9.66 0.64
CA GLN A 149 -5.37 10.08 1.98
C GLN A 149 -5.58 11.60 2.05
N ILE A 150 -6.71 12.01 2.60
CA ILE A 150 -7.01 13.42 2.92
C ILE A 150 -6.89 13.66 4.42
N PHE A 151 -7.40 12.74 5.25
CA PHE A 151 -7.22 12.74 6.70
C PHE A 151 -6.56 11.44 7.14
N GLY A 152 -5.54 11.52 8.00
CA GLY A 152 -4.87 10.36 8.58
C GLY A 152 -5.14 10.27 10.07
N GLY A 153 -5.89 9.25 10.52
CA GLY A 153 -6.19 8.94 11.91
C GLY A 153 -5.37 7.76 12.44
N GLY A 154 -5.99 6.93 13.29
CA GLY A 154 -5.40 5.69 13.81
C GLY A 154 -3.98 5.85 14.33
N ALA A 155 -3.11 4.88 14.00
CA ALA A 155 -1.70 4.92 14.39
C ALA A 155 -0.94 6.12 13.78
N HIS A 156 -1.38 6.65 12.64
CA HIS A 156 -0.71 7.72 11.89
C HIS A 156 -0.89 9.11 12.51
N ALA A 157 -1.86 9.28 13.41
CA ALA A 157 -2.10 10.54 14.12
C ALA A 157 -2.39 10.36 15.62
N GLY A 158 -1.69 9.41 16.26
CA GLY A 158 -1.78 9.21 17.70
C GLY A 158 -3.19 8.88 18.19
N ARG A 159 -3.99 8.21 17.36
CA ARG A 159 -5.38 7.76 17.61
C ARG A 159 -6.33 8.89 18.00
N ARG A 160 -6.17 10.06 17.39
CA ARG A 160 -7.12 11.19 17.52
C ARG A 160 -8.48 10.92 16.90
N VAL A 161 -8.50 10.06 15.89
CA VAL A 161 -9.67 9.40 15.32
C VAL A 161 -9.33 7.91 15.26
N ASP A 162 -10.33 7.04 15.40
CA ASP A 162 -10.12 5.60 15.49
C ASP A 162 -9.77 5.01 14.12
N ILE A 163 -10.46 5.44 13.06
CA ILE A 163 -10.22 5.05 11.67
C ILE A 163 -8.86 5.57 11.19
N GLN A 164 -8.13 4.73 10.44
CA GLN A 164 -6.75 5.03 10.04
C GLN A 164 -6.67 5.98 8.85
N ASP A 165 -7.34 5.70 7.73
CA ASP A 165 -7.27 6.58 6.55
C ASP A 165 -8.65 6.93 6.00
N PHE A 166 -8.87 8.23 5.78
CA PHE A 166 -9.98 8.75 4.99
C PHE A 166 -9.44 9.27 3.67
N MET A 167 -9.72 8.55 2.59
CA MET A 167 -9.11 8.74 1.29
C MET A 167 -10.14 9.09 0.23
N ILE A 168 -9.66 9.67 -0.86
CA ILE A 168 -10.44 9.83 -2.09
C ILE A 168 -9.84 8.98 -3.21
N MET A 169 -10.71 8.58 -4.13
CA MET A 169 -10.35 8.08 -5.44
C MET A 169 -11.09 8.90 -6.49
N VAL A 170 -10.48 9.10 -7.66
CA VAL A 170 -11.08 9.88 -8.76
C VAL A 170 -11.29 8.99 -10.00
N PRO A 171 -12.17 7.97 -9.93
CA PRO A 171 -12.38 7.03 -11.04
C PRO A 171 -12.98 7.67 -12.30
N GLY A 172 -13.57 8.87 -12.18
CA GLY A 172 -14.09 9.65 -13.31
C GLY A 172 -13.07 10.59 -13.98
N ALA A 173 -11.78 10.51 -13.64
CA ALA A 173 -10.72 11.22 -14.33
C ALA A 173 -10.32 10.50 -15.63
N ASN A 174 -9.82 11.26 -16.61
CA ASN A 174 -9.36 10.78 -17.92
C ASN A 174 -7.85 10.57 -17.96
N SER A 175 -7.14 10.99 -16.92
CA SER A 175 -5.68 10.83 -16.79
C SER A 175 -5.28 10.92 -15.33
N PHE A 176 -4.09 10.40 -15.01
CA PHE A 176 -3.52 10.51 -13.66
C PHE A 176 -3.24 11.98 -13.29
N ASP A 177 -2.84 12.80 -14.25
CA ASP A 177 -2.65 14.24 -14.06
C ASP A 177 -3.93 14.94 -13.57
N GLU A 178 -5.07 14.60 -14.19
CA GLU A 178 -6.39 15.10 -13.74
C GLU A 178 -6.77 14.58 -12.35
N VAL A 179 -6.38 13.34 -11.98
CA VAL A 179 -6.53 12.85 -10.60
C VAL A 179 -5.77 13.77 -9.63
N MET A 180 -4.54 14.15 -9.98
CA MET A 180 -3.70 15.01 -9.14
C MET A 180 -4.28 16.42 -9.00
N GLU A 181 -4.79 17.01 -10.07
CA GLU A 181 -5.46 18.33 -10.05
C GLU A 181 -6.68 18.31 -9.12
N ILE A 182 -7.59 17.34 -9.29
CA ILE A 182 -8.78 17.22 -8.45
C ILE A 182 -8.40 16.97 -6.99
N THR A 183 -7.42 16.11 -6.76
CA THR A 183 -6.95 15.80 -5.39
C THR A 183 -6.34 17.02 -4.70
N ASN A 184 -5.59 17.86 -5.42
CA ASN A 184 -5.07 19.11 -4.89
C ASN A 184 -6.19 19.99 -4.35
N GLU A 185 -7.23 20.22 -5.15
CA GLU A 185 -8.36 21.06 -4.77
C GLU A 185 -9.13 20.49 -3.58
N VAL A 186 -9.40 19.18 -3.56
CA VAL A 186 -10.05 18.51 -2.41
C VAL A 186 -9.20 18.60 -1.15
N TYR A 187 -7.88 18.35 -1.25
CA TYR A 187 -6.97 18.40 -0.12
C TYR A 187 -6.92 19.79 0.52
N PHE A 188 -6.79 20.86 -0.27
CA PHE A 188 -6.76 22.22 0.28
C PHE A 188 -8.14 22.70 0.71
N ALA A 189 -9.22 22.27 0.05
CA ALA A 189 -10.59 22.53 0.51
C ALA A 189 -10.84 21.93 1.90
N ALA A 190 -10.36 20.71 2.17
CA ALA A 190 -10.42 20.07 3.48
C ALA A 190 -9.63 20.86 4.54
N GLY A 191 -8.40 21.28 4.20
CA GLY A 191 -7.57 22.09 5.10
C GLY A 191 -8.23 23.43 5.47
N ASP A 192 -8.85 24.10 4.51
CA ASP A 192 -9.60 25.33 4.76
C ASP A 192 -10.81 25.11 5.68
N ILE A 193 -11.57 24.02 5.49
CA ILE A 193 -12.73 23.70 6.35
C ILE A 193 -12.24 23.46 7.78
N MET A 194 -11.14 22.72 7.95
CA MET A 194 -10.50 22.51 9.26
C MET A 194 -10.03 23.83 9.87
N ALA A 195 -9.45 24.72 9.08
CA ALA A 195 -9.00 26.05 9.54
C ALA A 195 -10.17 26.92 9.99
N GLN A 196 -11.27 26.93 9.24
CA GLN A 196 -12.49 27.68 9.56
C GLN A 196 -13.14 27.18 10.86
N LYS A 197 -13.07 25.87 11.13
CA LYS A 197 -13.50 25.26 12.41
C LYS A 197 -12.51 25.48 13.56
N GLY A 198 -11.35 26.10 13.32
CA GLY A 198 -10.29 26.27 14.33
C GLY A 198 -9.59 24.96 14.73
N ARG A 199 -9.63 23.95 13.85
CA ARG A 199 -9.21 22.56 14.09
C ARG A 199 -8.00 22.12 13.25
N LEU A 200 -7.39 23.05 12.49
CA LEU A 200 -6.20 22.76 11.69
C LEU A 200 -4.96 22.57 12.59
N ALA A 201 -4.34 21.38 12.57
CA ALA A 201 -3.27 21.00 13.49
C ALA A 201 -2.00 20.44 12.83
N GLY A 202 -1.83 20.62 11.51
CA GLY A 202 -0.69 20.10 10.75
C GLY A 202 -1.04 18.84 9.97
N VAL A 203 -0.04 18.01 9.66
CA VAL A 203 -0.19 16.81 8.84
C VAL A 203 0.25 15.55 9.58
N ALA A 204 -0.48 14.45 9.39
CA ALA A 204 -0.16 13.10 9.86
C ALA A 204 1.10 12.54 9.17
N ASP A 205 1.55 11.35 9.60
CA ASP A 205 2.76 10.68 9.10
C ASP A 205 2.78 10.50 7.57
N GLU A 206 1.61 10.32 6.97
CA GLU A 206 1.45 10.07 5.53
C GLU A 206 1.04 11.32 4.74
N GLY A 207 1.03 12.48 5.39
CA GLY A 207 0.77 13.78 4.77
C GLY A 207 -0.69 14.24 4.79
N GLY A 208 -1.63 13.38 5.19
CA GLY A 208 -3.03 13.76 5.39
C GLY A 208 -3.16 14.82 6.47
N TRP A 209 -4.20 15.63 6.44
CA TRP A 209 -4.46 16.59 7.51
C TRP A 209 -4.63 15.86 8.85
N TRP A 210 -4.00 16.42 9.89
CA TRP A 210 -4.11 15.90 11.24
C TRP A 210 -5.55 16.04 11.74
N PRO A 211 -6.20 14.93 12.15
CA PRO A 211 -7.62 14.93 12.42
C PRO A 211 -7.90 15.45 13.83
N ILE A 212 -8.79 16.45 13.90
CA ILE A 212 -9.41 16.91 15.13
C ILE A 212 -10.90 16.93 14.84
N PHE A 213 -11.59 15.86 15.24
CA PHE A 213 -13.01 15.65 15.02
C PHE A 213 -13.65 15.16 16.32
N ASP A 214 -14.96 15.32 16.45
CA ASP A 214 -15.73 14.87 17.62
C ASP A 214 -16.24 13.42 17.46
N SER A 215 -16.28 12.91 16.23
CA SER A 215 -16.64 11.52 15.90
C SER A 215 -15.90 11.03 14.65
N ASN A 216 -15.88 9.72 14.43
CA ASN A 216 -15.32 9.17 13.18
C ASN A 216 -16.17 9.58 11.96
N GLU A 217 -17.47 9.73 12.14
CA GLU A 217 -18.39 10.14 11.08
C GLU A 217 -18.21 11.62 10.67
N GLU A 218 -17.84 12.52 11.58
CA GLU A 218 -17.55 13.93 11.22
C GLU A 218 -16.42 14.04 10.19
N ALA A 219 -15.46 13.10 10.19
CA ALA A 219 -14.42 13.04 9.18
C ALA A 219 -14.98 12.72 7.78
N LEU A 220 -15.99 11.84 7.67
CA LEU A 220 -16.70 11.54 6.42
C LEU A 220 -17.50 12.75 5.94
N GLU A 221 -18.26 13.39 6.84
CA GLU A 221 -19.02 14.60 6.54
C GLU A 221 -18.10 15.72 6.02
N THR A 222 -16.96 15.91 6.70
CA THR A 222 -15.97 16.92 6.31
C THR A 222 -15.32 16.57 4.97
N LEU A 223 -15.05 15.29 4.70
CA LEU A 223 -14.50 14.85 3.42
C LEU A 223 -15.49 15.08 2.27
N VAL A 224 -16.77 14.78 2.46
CA VAL A 224 -17.83 15.08 1.47
C VAL A 224 -17.90 16.58 1.21
N ALA A 225 -17.92 17.41 2.26
CA ALA A 225 -17.93 18.86 2.11
C ALA A 225 -16.68 19.40 1.40
N ALA A 226 -15.52 18.78 1.59
CA ALA A 226 -14.29 19.15 0.88
C ALA A 226 -14.38 18.82 -0.62
N ILE A 227 -14.94 17.66 -0.98
CA ILE A 227 -15.19 17.27 -2.37
C ILE A 227 -16.13 18.28 -3.04
N GLU A 228 -17.23 18.63 -2.38
CA GLU A 228 -18.19 19.62 -2.91
C GLU A 228 -17.58 21.02 -3.05
N LYS A 229 -16.79 21.45 -2.05
CA LYS A 229 -16.10 22.74 -2.07
C LYS A 229 -15.04 22.83 -3.17
N ALA A 230 -14.42 21.71 -3.54
CA ALA A 230 -13.53 21.62 -4.70
C ALA A 230 -14.27 21.68 -6.05
N GLY A 231 -15.61 21.74 -6.05
CA GLY A 231 -16.44 21.81 -7.26
C GLY A 231 -16.78 20.45 -7.87
N GLU A 232 -16.41 19.36 -7.20
CA GLU A 232 -16.73 18.00 -7.62
C GLU A 232 -18.03 17.50 -7.00
N LYS A 233 -18.64 16.50 -7.62
CA LYS A 233 -19.85 15.86 -7.10
C LYS A 233 -19.50 14.52 -6.45
N PRO A 234 -19.69 14.38 -5.13
CA PRO A 234 -19.45 13.13 -4.42
C PRO A 234 -20.28 11.98 -5.03
N GLY A 235 -19.61 10.87 -5.32
CA GLY A 235 -20.22 9.67 -5.91
C GLY A 235 -20.51 9.74 -7.41
N GLU A 236 -20.10 10.80 -8.10
CA GLU A 236 -20.01 10.85 -9.56
C GLU A 236 -18.56 10.65 -10.00
N ARG A 237 -17.70 11.68 -9.94
CA ARG A 237 -16.31 11.56 -10.39
C ARG A 237 -15.34 11.19 -9.27
N VAL A 238 -15.67 11.60 -8.05
CA VAL A 238 -14.88 11.38 -6.84
C VAL A 238 -15.67 10.49 -5.88
N VAL A 239 -15.02 9.45 -5.37
CA VAL A 239 -15.57 8.52 -4.37
C VAL A 239 -14.63 8.44 -3.18
N ILE A 240 -15.12 7.89 -2.07
CA ILE A 240 -14.34 7.69 -0.85
C ILE A 240 -13.79 6.27 -0.81
N SER A 241 -12.55 6.10 -0.33
CA SER A 241 -12.06 4.85 0.22
C SER A 241 -11.64 5.02 1.67
N LEU A 242 -11.74 3.95 2.46
CA LEU A 242 -11.42 3.95 3.87
C LEU A 242 -10.43 2.84 4.18
N ASP A 243 -9.47 3.14 5.05
CA ASP A 243 -8.73 2.14 5.81
C ASP A 243 -9.20 2.20 7.25
N ILE A 244 -9.96 1.18 7.64
CA ILE A 244 -10.49 1.08 9.00
C ILE A 244 -9.36 0.66 9.95
N ALA A 245 -8.44 -0.21 9.52
CA ALA A 245 -7.42 -0.84 10.35
C ALA A 245 -7.98 -1.37 11.69
N ALA A 246 -9.09 -2.10 11.64
CA ALA A 246 -9.85 -2.46 12.85
C ALA A 246 -9.06 -3.29 13.87
N SER A 247 -7.98 -3.96 13.44
CA SER A 247 -7.00 -4.63 14.32
C SER A 247 -6.37 -3.67 15.35
N GLU A 248 -6.30 -2.37 15.07
CA GLU A 248 -5.67 -1.37 15.95
C GLU A 248 -6.52 -0.98 17.17
N PHE A 249 -7.82 -1.22 17.10
CA PHE A 249 -8.78 -0.89 18.15
C PHE A 249 -9.73 -2.06 18.48
N GLY A 250 -9.42 -3.25 17.96
CA GLY A 250 -10.22 -4.44 18.11
C GLY A 250 -9.38 -5.67 18.45
N LYS A 251 -10.03 -6.63 19.12
CA LYS A 251 -9.45 -7.94 19.40
C LYS A 251 -10.54 -8.96 19.65
N ASN A 252 -10.42 -10.15 19.04
CA ASN A 252 -11.35 -11.27 19.19
C ASN A 252 -12.82 -10.83 18.98
N GLY A 253 -13.10 -10.09 17.90
CA GLY A 253 -14.45 -9.63 17.55
C GLY A 253 -15.07 -8.58 18.49
N ASN A 254 -14.25 -7.95 19.35
CA ASN A 254 -14.66 -6.83 20.20
C ASN A 254 -13.85 -5.59 19.82
N TYR A 255 -14.51 -4.46 19.62
CA TYR A 255 -13.94 -3.22 19.09
C TYR A 255 -14.25 -2.04 20.02
N ARG A 256 -13.27 -1.15 20.17
CA ARG A 256 -13.36 0.05 21.02
C ARG A 256 -13.08 1.30 20.19
N LEU A 257 -14.13 2.06 19.89
CA LEU A 257 -14.00 3.41 19.32
C LEU A 257 -13.76 4.38 20.47
N ALA A 258 -12.50 4.77 20.68
CA ALA A 258 -12.08 5.58 21.80
C ALA A 258 -12.57 7.03 21.69
N LEU A 259 -12.67 7.57 20.47
CA LEU A 259 -13.15 8.93 20.24
C LEU A 259 -14.61 9.11 20.71
N GLU A 260 -15.43 8.09 20.46
CA GLU A 260 -16.87 8.10 20.74
C GLU A 260 -17.24 7.39 22.06
N ASP A 261 -16.25 6.97 22.86
CA ASP A 261 -16.43 6.17 24.08
C ASP A 261 -17.37 4.96 23.87
N ARG A 262 -17.23 4.27 22.73
CA ARG A 262 -18.16 3.21 22.31
C ARG A 262 -17.48 1.85 22.21
N ASN A 263 -18.11 0.84 22.82
CA ASN A 263 -17.73 -0.57 22.65
C ASN A 263 -18.71 -1.25 21.71
N MET A 264 -18.19 -2.12 20.84
CA MET A 264 -18.95 -2.78 19.79
C MET A 264 -18.46 -4.22 19.64
N ASP A 265 -19.36 -5.14 19.33
CA ASP A 265 -18.97 -6.44 18.78
C ASP A 265 -18.85 -6.35 17.26
N SER A 266 -18.40 -7.42 16.61
CA SER A 266 -18.28 -7.49 15.15
C SER A 266 -19.59 -7.15 14.44
N GLY A 267 -20.73 -7.64 14.94
CA GLY A 267 -22.03 -7.39 14.34
C GLY A 267 -22.36 -5.89 14.32
N ALA A 268 -22.20 -5.23 15.46
CA ALA A 268 -22.44 -3.79 15.58
C ALA A 268 -21.47 -2.97 14.71
N LEU A 269 -20.20 -3.36 14.62
CA LEU A 269 -19.22 -2.66 13.77
C LEU A 269 -19.60 -2.79 12.28
N ILE A 270 -19.93 -4.01 11.84
CA ILE A 270 -20.42 -4.30 10.50
C ILE A 270 -21.69 -3.49 10.18
N ASP A 271 -22.62 -3.38 11.12
CA ASP A 271 -23.86 -2.61 10.94
C ASP A 271 -23.58 -1.11 10.81
N MET A 272 -22.67 -0.56 11.62
CA MET A 272 -22.26 0.84 11.53
C MET A 272 -21.60 1.14 10.18
N LEU A 273 -20.62 0.32 9.77
CA LEU A 273 -19.95 0.48 8.47
C LEU A 273 -20.95 0.33 7.31
N GLY A 274 -21.91 -0.59 7.42
CA GLY A 274 -23.02 -0.71 6.47
C GLY A 274 -23.85 0.56 6.35
N GLY A 275 -24.16 1.20 7.48
CA GLY A 275 -24.82 2.51 7.50
C GLY A 275 -24.00 3.61 6.82
N TRP A 276 -22.68 3.62 7.00
CA TRP A 276 -21.80 4.55 6.28
C TRP A 276 -21.77 4.27 4.77
N LEU A 277 -21.79 3.01 4.34
CA LEU A 277 -21.91 2.66 2.92
C LEU A 277 -23.21 3.19 2.29
N ASP A 278 -24.29 3.30 3.08
CA ASP A 278 -25.57 3.87 2.65
C ASP A 278 -25.57 5.41 2.62
N ALA A 279 -24.90 6.04 3.56
CA ALA A 279 -24.91 7.50 3.71
C ALA A 279 -23.86 8.21 2.84
N TYR A 280 -22.72 7.57 2.57
CA TYR A 280 -21.55 8.20 1.94
C TYR A 280 -21.14 7.46 0.65
N PRO A 281 -20.50 8.15 -0.32
CA PRO A 281 -20.08 7.55 -1.59
C PRO A 281 -18.80 6.70 -1.44
N ILE A 282 -18.81 5.75 -0.50
CA ILE A 282 -17.68 4.86 -0.21
C ILE A 282 -17.68 3.72 -1.22
N ALA A 283 -16.61 3.58 -2.01
CA ALA A 283 -16.47 2.54 -3.03
C ALA A 283 -15.49 1.42 -2.62
N SER A 284 -14.61 1.68 -1.65
CA SER A 284 -13.63 0.72 -1.14
C SER A 284 -13.46 0.83 0.37
N ILE A 285 -13.33 -0.31 1.06
CA ILE A 285 -13.02 -0.40 2.49
C ILE A 285 -11.92 -1.43 2.70
N GLU A 286 -10.86 -1.03 3.40
CA GLU A 286 -9.74 -1.85 3.85
C GLU A 286 -9.90 -2.23 5.32
N ASP A 287 -9.65 -3.50 5.63
CA ASP A 287 -9.68 -4.12 6.97
C ASP A 287 -10.87 -3.68 7.86
N PRO A 288 -12.13 -3.91 7.41
CA PRO A 288 -13.34 -3.49 8.13
C PRO A 288 -13.51 -4.10 9.52
N VAL A 289 -12.83 -5.22 9.77
CA VAL A 289 -12.78 -5.97 11.03
C VAL A 289 -11.35 -6.47 11.25
N GLY A 290 -11.03 -6.88 12.48
CA GLY A 290 -9.66 -7.27 12.85
C GLY A 290 -9.16 -8.52 12.14
N GLU A 291 -7.84 -8.65 12.00
CA GLU A 291 -7.19 -9.84 11.39
C GLU A 291 -7.51 -11.16 12.13
N ASP A 292 -7.91 -11.07 13.40
CA ASP A 292 -8.31 -12.18 14.26
C ASP A 292 -9.82 -12.49 14.25
N ASP A 293 -10.60 -11.84 13.38
CA ASP A 293 -12.05 -11.99 13.23
C ASP A 293 -12.47 -12.48 11.82
N PRO A 294 -12.10 -13.72 11.43
CA PRO A 294 -12.43 -14.27 10.11
C PRO A 294 -13.95 -14.39 9.89
N ALA A 295 -14.71 -14.69 10.95
CA ALA A 295 -16.17 -14.76 10.86
C ALA A 295 -16.79 -13.40 10.53
N GLY A 296 -16.30 -12.33 11.15
CA GLY A 296 -16.68 -10.96 10.82
C GLY A 296 -16.32 -10.58 9.38
N MET A 297 -15.13 -10.96 8.90
CA MET A 297 -14.66 -10.61 7.55
C MET A 297 -15.51 -11.30 6.47
N ILE A 298 -15.81 -12.59 6.66
CA ILE A 298 -16.71 -13.35 5.78
C ILE A 298 -18.11 -12.73 5.80
N GLU A 299 -18.63 -12.36 6.97
CA GLU A 299 -19.97 -11.78 7.08
C GLU A 299 -20.05 -10.39 6.43
N PHE A 300 -19.06 -9.52 6.64
CA PHE A 300 -18.98 -8.22 5.99
C PHE A 300 -18.91 -8.39 4.46
N THR A 301 -18.10 -9.33 3.98
CA THR A 301 -17.97 -9.64 2.55
C THR A 301 -19.26 -10.19 1.96
N ARG A 302 -19.95 -11.08 2.68
CA ARG A 302 -21.25 -11.62 2.26
C ARG A 302 -22.30 -10.52 2.10
N ARG A 303 -22.34 -9.54 3.02
CA ARG A 303 -23.29 -8.42 2.97
C ARG A 303 -22.95 -7.40 1.89
N PHE A 304 -21.67 -7.01 1.78
CA PHE A 304 -21.28 -5.79 1.06
C PHE A 304 -20.29 -6.02 -0.07
N GLY A 305 -19.68 -7.19 -0.21
CA GLY A 305 -18.64 -7.48 -1.20
C GLY A 305 -19.13 -7.50 -2.66
N LYS A 306 -20.45 -7.54 -2.88
CA LYS A 306 -21.02 -7.26 -4.20
C LYS A 306 -21.13 -5.77 -4.49
N ARG A 307 -21.18 -4.90 -3.48
CA ARG A 307 -21.42 -3.44 -3.57
C ARG A 307 -20.14 -2.63 -3.56
N VAL A 308 -19.16 -3.02 -2.76
CA VAL A 308 -17.90 -2.27 -2.57
C VAL A 308 -16.70 -3.18 -2.71
N GLN A 309 -15.55 -2.58 -2.97
CA GLN A 309 -14.27 -3.24 -2.82
C GLN A 309 -13.97 -3.43 -1.32
N ILE A 310 -13.49 -4.62 -0.95
CA ILE A 310 -13.14 -5.03 0.40
C ILE A 310 -11.72 -5.56 0.36
N ILE A 311 -10.80 -4.72 0.82
CA ILE A 311 -9.37 -4.96 0.78
C ILE A 311 -8.96 -5.65 2.08
N GLY A 312 -8.25 -6.77 1.98
CA GLY A 312 -7.51 -7.33 3.10
C GLY A 312 -6.06 -6.85 3.08
N ASP A 313 -5.63 -6.19 4.15
CA ASP A 313 -4.23 -5.81 4.40
C ASP A 313 -3.62 -6.69 5.50
N ASP A 314 -3.89 -6.43 6.78
CA ASP A 314 -3.44 -7.30 7.89
C ASP A 314 -4.09 -8.69 7.81
N TYR A 315 -5.30 -8.77 7.23
CA TYR A 315 -5.99 -10.04 7.03
C TYR A 315 -5.24 -10.97 6.06
N LEU A 316 -4.55 -10.41 5.07
CA LEU A 316 -3.92 -11.17 3.98
C LEU A 316 -2.38 -11.09 3.94
N VAL A 317 -1.78 -10.06 4.54
CA VAL A 317 -0.34 -9.76 4.65
C VAL A 317 0.47 -10.05 3.38
N THR A 318 -0.08 -9.69 2.22
CA THR A 318 0.55 -9.97 0.91
C THR A 318 0.93 -11.45 0.72
N ASN A 319 0.19 -12.39 1.34
CA ASN A 319 0.54 -13.81 1.35
C ASN A 319 -0.35 -14.63 0.40
N LYS A 320 0.27 -15.31 -0.56
CA LYS A 320 -0.41 -16.17 -1.54
C LYS A 320 -1.42 -17.14 -0.91
N THR A 321 -1.00 -17.90 0.10
CA THR A 321 -1.85 -18.93 0.71
C THR A 321 -3.04 -18.31 1.42
N LEU A 322 -2.86 -17.17 2.10
CA LEU A 322 -3.96 -16.46 2.75
C LEU A 322 -4.96 -15.91 1.74
N VAL A 323 -4.47 -15.36 0.61
CA VAL A 323 -5.33 -14.92 -0.51
C VAL A 323 -6.14 -16.09 -1.07
N GLU A 324 -5.50 -17.23 -1.35
CA GLU A 324 -6.17 -18.42 -1.87
C GLU A 324 -7.24 -18.96 -0.91
N ASN A 325 -6.97 -18.93 0.40
CA ASN A 325 -7.94 -19.36 1.42
C ASN A 325 -9.10 -18.37 1.55
N ALA A 326 -8.82 -17.07 1.63
CA ALA A 326 -9.85 -16.03 1.73
C ALA A 326 -10.82 -16.09 0.53
N ALA A 327 -10.29 -16.30 -0.68
CA ALA A 327 -11.10 -16.49 -1.87
C ALA A 327 -12.02 -17.72 -1.79
N GLN A 328 -11.57 -18.83 -1.20
CA GLN A 328 -12.38 -20.05 -1.01
C GLN A 328 -13.47 -19.84 0.06
N GLU A 329 -13.17 -19.08 1.10
CA GLU A 329 -14.07 -18.82 2.22
C GLU A 329 -15.09 -17.69 1.94
N GLY A 330 -14.87 -16.92 0.86
CA GLY A 330 -15.69 -15.75 0.53
C GLY A 330 -15.39 -14.55 1.42
N ALA A 331 -14.14 -14.41 1.87
CA ALA A 331 -13.63 -13.26 2.61
C ALA A 331 -12.84 -12.32 1.67
N CYS A 332 -13.08 -11.02 1.78
CA CYS A 332 -12.50 -9.97 0.94
C CYS A 332 -12.87 -10.13 -0.56
N ASN A 333 -12.54 -9.11 -1.35
CA ASN A 333 -12.55 -9.19 -2.82
C ASN A 333 -11.40 -8.38 -3.46
N ALA A 334 -10.46 -7.92 -2.65
CA ALA A 334 -9.23 -7.28 -3.04
C ALA A 334 -8.13 -7.53 -1.99
N VAL A 335 -6.88 -7.38 -2.41
CA VAL A 335 -5.70 -7.51 -1.54
C VAL A 335 -4.83 -6.25 -1.63
N LEU A 336 -4.30 -5.84 -0.48
CA LEU A 336 -3.24 -4.84 -0.42
C LEU A 336 -1.88 -5.54 -0.57
N ILE A 337 -1.08 -5.11 -1.54
CA ILE A 337 0.23 -5.68 -1.86
C ILE A 337 1.32 -4.76 -1.36
N LYS A 338 1.96 -5.15 -0.25
CA LYS A 338 3.11 -4.49 0.37
C LYS A 338 4.32 -5.41 0.31
N VAL A 339 5.29 -5.08 -0.55
CA VAL A 339 6.43 -5.98 -0.86
C VAL A 339 7.20 -6.42 0.39
N ASN A 340 7.32 -5.52 1.36
CA ASN A 340 8.05 -5.80 2.60
C ASN A 340 7.29 -6.72 3.58
N GLN A 341 5.99 -7.01 3.38
CA GLN A 341 5.25 -7.95 4.23
C GLN A 341 5.64 -9.41 3.99
N VAL A 342 6.18 -9.75 2.80
CA VAL A 342 6.68 -11.10 2.49
C VAL A 342 8.19 -11.15 2.32
N GLY A 343 8.82 -10.03 1.98
CA GLY A 343 10.27 -9.88 2.03
C GLY A 343 11.00 -10.12 0.71
N THR A 344 10.34 -10.55 -0.36
CA THR A 344 10.92 -10.58 -1.72
C THR A 344 9.89 -10.14 -2.76
N ILE A 345 10.36 -9.66 -3.92
CA ILE A 345 9.47 -9.31 -5.02
C ILE A 345 8.76 -10.55 -5.57
N SER A 346 9.46 -11.69 -5.73
CA SER A 346 8.84 -12.92 -6.23
C SER A 346 7.66 -13.39 -5.38
N GLU A 347 7.80 -13.40 -4.04
CA GLU A 347 6.67 -13.76 -3.14
C GLU A 347 5.51 -12.76 -3.22
N SER A 348 5.82 -11.47 -3.46
CA SER A 348 4.79 -10.43 -3.62
C SER A 348 4.00 -10.60 -4.91
N ILE A 349 4.70 -10.95 -5.99
CA ILE A 349 4.07 -11.26 -7.28
C ILE A 349 3.22 -12.53 -7.18
N ASP A 350 3.68 -13.55 -6.44
CA ASP A 350 2.91 -14.76 -6.20
C ASP A 350 1.55 -14.47 -5.53
N ALA A 351 1.51 -13.55 -4.56
CA ALA A 351 0.27 -13.10 -3.95
C ALA A 351 -0.62 -12.29 -4.91
N PHE A 352 -0.01 -11.39 -5.70
CA PHE A 352 -0.72 -10.65 -6.74
C PHE A 352 -1.39 -11.58 -7.78
N LEU A 353 -0.65 -12.58 -8.28
CA LEU A 353 -1.16 -13.54 -9.26
C LEU A 353 -2.23 -14.46 -8.66
N ALA A 354 -2.13 -14.82 -7.38
CA ALA A 354 -3.17 -15.56 -6.69
C ALA A 354 -4.47 -14.75 -6.55
N ALA A 355 -4.35 -13.46 -6.24
CA ALA A 355 -5.49 -12.55 -6.19
C ALA A 355 -6.17 -12.42 -7.56
N GLU A 356 -5.39 -12.20 -8.62
CA GLU A 356 -5.94 -12.14 -9.99
C GLU A 356 -6.67 -13.43 -10.37
N LYS A 357 -6.07 -14.60 -10.08
CA LYS A 357 -6.68 -15.91 -10.34
C LYS A 357 -8.00 -16.09 -9.57
N ALA A 358 -8.10 -15.53 -8.37
CA ALA A 358 -9.33 -15.51 -7.57
C ALA A 358 -10.35 -14.45 -8.03
N GLY A 359 -9.99 -13.59 -8.98
CA GLY A 359 -10.82 -12.46 -9.41
C GLY A 359 -10.83 -11.30 -8.43
N PHE A 360 -9.87 -11.25 -7.51
CA PHE A 360 -9.71 -10.15 -6.56
C PHE A 360 -9.10 -8.92 -7.25
N GLY A 361 -9.47 -7.74 -6.78
CA GLY A 361 -8.69 -6.53 -7.04
C GLY A 361 -7.31 -6.60 -6.37
N SER A 362 -6.37 -5.79 -6.84
CA SER A 362 -5.07 -5.64 -6.19
C SER A 362 -4.75 -4.15 -6.04
N VAL A 363 -4.16 -3.79 -4.91
CA VAL A 363 -3.74 -2.42 -4.63
C VAL A 363 -2.28 -2.50 -4.19
N VAL A 364 -1.36 -2.03 -5.02
CA VAL A 364 0.04 -1.92 -4.60
C VAL A 364 0.14 -0.78 -3.58
N SER A 365 0.88 -0.99 -2.49
CA SER A 365 0.85 -0.06 -1.36
C SER A 365 2.22 0.25 -0.77
N ALA A 366 2.32 1.48 -0.26
CA ALA A 366 3.45 1.96 0.54
C ALA A 366 3.35 1.47 2.00
N ARG A 367 4.32 1.91 2.82
CA ARG A 367 4.22 1.84 4.29
C ARG A 367 4.20 3.24 4.92
N SER A 368 3.90 3.36 6.20
CA SER A 368 3.93 4.65 6.89
C SER A 368 5.35 5.20 7.13
N GLY A 369 6.37 4.36 7.19
CA GLY A 369 7.78 4.75 7.05
C GLY A 369 8.26 4.51 5.61
N GLU A 370 8.27 5.57 4.81
CA GLU A 370 8.67 5.54 3.40
C GLU A 370 10.00 6.24 3.16
N THR A 371 10.52 6.12 1.95
CA THR A 371 11.77 6.76 1.51
C THR A 371 11.61 7.47 0.17
N GLU A 372 12.69 7.94 -0.44
CA GLU A 372 12.71 8.44 -1.82
C GLU A 372 12.57 7.34 -2.89
N ASP A 373 12.58 6.06 -2.50
CA ASP A 373 12.41 4.93 -3.41
C ASP A 373 11.02 4.96 -4.07
N VAL A 374 10.94 4.76 -5.39
CA VAL A 374 9.69 4.84 -6.18
C VAL A 374 9.27 3.50 -6.78
N THR A 375 9.84 2.38 -6.29
CA THR A 375 9.64 1.05 -6.89
C THR A 375 8.16 0.65 -6.96
N ILE A 376 7.36 1.00 -5.96
CA ILE A 376 5.93 0.67 -5.93
C ILE A 376 5.13 1.33 -7.06
N SER A 377 5.50 2.53 -7.53
CA SER A 377 4.88 3.17 -8.71
C SER A 377 5.17 2.38 -9.98
N HIS A 378 6.40 1.89 -10.12
CA HIS A 378 6.79 1.03 -11.23
C HIS A 378 6.14 -0.35 -11.17
N LEU A 379 6.00 -0.91 -9.96
CA LEU A 379 5.36 -2.20 -9.75
C LEU A 379 3.87 -2.16 -10.08
N ALA A 380 3.15 -1.16 -9.54
CA ALA A 380 1.74 -0.94 -9.84
C ALA A 380 1.51 -0.79 -11.35
N THR A 381 2.40 -0.03 -12.01
CA THR A 381 2.33 0.18 -13.45
C THR A 381 2.64 -1.09 -14.24
N GLY A 382 3.78 -1.71 -13.97
CA GLY A 382 4.31 -2.84 -14.74
C GLY A 382 3.44 -4.09 -14.65
N LEU A 383 2.79 -4.33 -13.50
CA LEU A 383 1.87 -5.45 -13.34
C LEU A 383 0.49 -5.20 -13.98
N GLY A 384 0.20 -3.95 -14.36
CA GLY A 384 -1.15 -3.51 -14.68
C GLY A 384 -2.09 -3.68 -13.49
N GLY A 385 -1.58 -3.42 -12.27
CA GLY A 385 -2.21 -3.81 -10.99
C GLY A 385 -3.48 -3.05 -10.64
N GLY A 386 -3.87 -2.06 -11.45
CA GLY A 386 -5.15 -1.36 -11.34
C GLY A 386 -5.15 -0.24 -10.31
N GLN A 387 -4.59 -0.42 -9.11
CA GLN A 387 -4.66 0.59 -8.04
C GLN A 387 -3.35 0.78 -7.28
N LEU A 388 -3.19 1.95 -6.66
CA LEU A 388 -2.00 2.35 -5.92
C LEU A 388 -2.37 3.20 -4.69
N LYS A 389 -1.92 2.78 -3.49
CA LYS A 389 -2.11 3.51 -2.21
C LYS A 389 -0.74 3.89 -1.65
N VAL A 390 -0.35 5.17 -1.68
CA VAL A 390 0.98 5.57 -1.15
C VAL A 390 0.95 6.60 -0.02
N GLY A 391 -0.23 7.04 0.39
CA GLY A 391 -0.46 8.10 1.37
C GLY A 391 -1.07 9.34 0.71
N SER A 392 -0.80 10.52 1.27
CA SER A 392 -1.48 11.76 0.93
C SER A 392 -0.82 12.56 -0.21
N PHE A 393 -1.29 13.78 -0.39
CA PHE A 393 -0.87 14.78 -1.37
C PHE A 393 0.20 15.76 -0.82
N THR A 394 0.88 15.39 0.26
CA THR A 394 2.02 16.13 0.81
C THR A 394 3.09 15.17 1.32
N ARG A 395 4.26 15.72 1.68
CA ARG A 395 5.50 15.02 2.04
C ARG A 395 6.19 14.31 0.86
N SER A 396 7.50 14.54 0.73
CA SER A 396 8.25 14.16 -0.47
C SER A 396 8.35 12.66 -0.67
N GLU A 397 8.38 11.86 0.41
CA GLU A 397 8.38 10.40 0.31
C GLU A 397 7.08 9.85 -0.33
N ARG A 398 5.98 10.60 -0.27
CA ARG A 398 4.70 10.28 -0.91
C ARG A 398 4.67 10.84 -2.32
N MET A 399 4.92 12.14 -2.43
CA MET A 399 4.91 12.87 -3.70
C MET A 399 5.93 12.33 -4.70
N ALA A 400 7.04 11.73 -4.26
CA ALA A 400 7.99 11.06 -5.16
C ALA A 400 7.31 9.96 -6.00
N LYS A 401 6.41 9.18 -5.40
CA LYS A 401 5.68 8.09 -6.08
C LYS A 401 4.64 8.64 -7.05
N TRP A 402 3.89 9.67 -6.64
CA TRP A 402 2.92 10.33 -7.51
C TRP A 402 3.60 11.02 -8.69
N ASN A 403 4.70 11.73 -8.45
CA ASN A 403 5.51 12.33 -9.50
C ASN A 403 6.10 11.27 -10.44
N GLU A 404 6.46 10.09 -9.93
CA GLU A 404 6.91 8.99 -10.79
C GLU A 404 5.77 8.49 -11.69
N CYS A 405 4.54 8.35 -11.18
CA CYS A 405 3.39 8.02 -12.01
C CYS A 405 3.13 9.06 -13.12
N LEU A 406 3.34 10.37 -12.85
CA LEU A 406 3.27 11.41 -13.87
C LEU A 406 4.37 11.23 -14.94
N ARG A 407 5.61 10.96 -14.55
CA ARG A 407 6.71 10.67 -15.50
C ARG A 407 6.43 9.44 -16.35
N ILE A 408 5.87 8.38 -15.76
CA ILE A 408 5.47 7.18 -16.49
C ILE A 408 4.32 7.51 -17.46
N GLN A 409 3.35 8.33 -17.05
CA GLN A 409 2.26 8.78 -17.92
C GLN A 409 2.79 9.59 -19.12
N ASP A 410 3.81 10.42 -18.96
CA ASP A 410 4.42 11.16 -20.07
C ASP A 410 4.96 10.22 -21.17
N VAL A 411 5.40 9.02 -20.78
CA VAL A 411 5.92 8.00 -21.70
C VAL A 411 4.79 7.13 -22.28
N LEU A 412 3.86 6.65 -21.44
CA LEU A 412 2.78 5.75 -21.87
C LEU A 412 1.60 6.47 -22.53
N GLY A 413 1.45 7.78 -22.28
CA GLY A 413 0.31 8.58 -22.68
C GLY A 413 -0.87 8.49 -21.72
N LYS A 414 -1.72 9.52 -21.74
CA LYS A 414 -2.91 9.65 -20.86
C LYS A 414 -3.88 8.46 -20.96
N SER A 415 -3.98 7.83 -22.12
CA SER A 415 -4.85 6.66 -22.36
C SER A 415 -4.43 5.38 -21.63
N ALA A 416 -3.22 5.35 -21.05
CA ALA A 416 -2.78 4.23 -20.24
C ALA A 416 -3.36 4.25 -18.82
N PHE A 417 -4.00 5.36 -18.41
CA PHE A 417 -4.71 5.42 -17.13
C PHE A 417 -5.93 4.51 -17.09
N VAL A 418 -6.03 3.70 -16.04
CA VAL A 418 -7.11 2.71 -15.92
C VAL A 418 -8.48 3.31 -15.56
N GLY A 419 -8.51 4.57 -15.12
CA GLY A 419 -9.75 5.22 -14.67
C GLY A 419 -10.48 4.40 -13.61
N GLY A 420 -11.80 4.35 -13.70
CA GLY A 420 -12.63 3.55 -12.79
C GLY A 420 -12.72 2.06 -13.10
N ALA A 421 -11.90 1.50 -14.01
CA ALA A 421 -11.94 0.07 -14.35
C ALA A 421 -11.75 -0.86 -13.13
N PRO A 422 -10.84 -0.58 -12.16
CA PRO A 422 -10.71 -1.40 -10.95
C PRO A 422 -11.99 -1.45 -10.08
N LEU A 423 -12.83 -0.42 -10.17
CA LEU A 423 -14.08 -0.31 -9.42
C LEU A 423 -15.30 -0.78 -10.21
N ALA A 424 -15.12 -1.41 -11.38
CA ALA A 424 -16.21 -1.81 -12.28
C ALA A 424 -17.28 -2.69 -11.62
N ASN A 425 -16.90 -3.53 -10.64
CA ASN A 425 -17.83 -4.44 -9.95
C ASN A 425 -18.50 -3.81 -8.71
N THR A 426 -18.19 -2.56 -8.37
CA THR A 426 -18.79 -1.84 -7.23
C THR A 426 -20.10 -1.16 -7.65
N TRP A 427 -20.80 -0.52 -6.70
CA TRP A 427 -21.96 0.32 -6.98
C TRP A 427 -21.62 1.46 -7.96
N TRP A 428 -20.40 2.03 -7.87
CA TRP A 428 -19.96 3.11 -8.73
C TRP A 428 -19.82 2.62 -10.17
N GLY A 429 -19.12 1.49 -10.36
CA GLY A 429 -18.93 0.88 -11.68
C GLY A 429 -20.24 0.51 -12.35
N ARG A 430 -21.18 -0.11 -11.61
CA ARG A 430 -22.51 -0.46 -12.15
C ARG A 430 -23.35 0.77 -12.51
N LYS A 431 -23.30 1.83 -11.70
CA LYS A 431 -23.97 3.10 -12.02
C LYS A 431 -23.40 3.74 -13.30
N THR A 432 -22.08 3.69 -13.49
CA THR A 432 -21.38 4.37 -14.60
C THR A 432 -21.42 3.58 -15.90
N TYR A 433 -21.18 2.27 -15.85
CA TYR A 433 -21.09 1.41 -17.05
C TYR A 433 -22.40 0.68 -17.39
N GLY A 434 -23.41 0.78 -16.51
CA GLY A 434 -24.63 -0.03 -16.53
C GLY A 434 -24.39 -1.45 -16.02
N ASP A 435 -25.47 -2.21 -15.80
CA ASP A 435 -25.40 -3.66 -15.58
C ASP A 435 -25.00 -4.37 -16.88
N LYS A 436 -23.76 -4.19 -17.33
CA LYS A 436 -23.16 -5.03 -18.36
C LYS A 436 -22.39 -6.16 -17.70
N LYS A 437 -23.13 -7.11 -17.13
CA LYS A 437 -22.71 -8.51 -16.95
C LYS A 437 -23.93 -9.39 -16.76
#